data_AF-A0A3S5AVL3-F1
#
_entry.id   AF-A0A3S5AVL3-F1
#
_cell.length_a   1.000
_cell.length_b   1.000
_cell.length_c   1.000
_cell.angle_alpha   90.00
_cell.angle_beta   90.00
_cell.angle_gamma   90.00
#
_symmetry.space_group_name_H-M   'P 1'
#
loop_
_entity.id
_entity.type
_entity.pdbx_description
1 polymer ?
#
loop_
_entity_poly.entity_id
_entity_poly.type
_entity_poly.pdbx_seq_one_letter_code
_entity_poly.pdbx_strand_id
1 'polypeptide(L)' 'MRVYQGCLNRGDTIWNMRSNKKFRISRLGRVNVQNFEDLEKINSGDIAALFGIECYSGDTLVDQVLKKENLHMVCFFK' A
#
# COMPACT_ATOMS: atom_id res chain seq x y z
N MET A 1 -3.87 4.60 -2.93
CA MET A 1 -2.41 4.37 -2.86
C MET A 1 -1.93 3.83 -4.19
N ARG A 2 -0.83 4.37 -4.72
CA ARG A 2 -0.24 3.90 -5.97
C ARG A 2 0.99 3.07 -5.65
N VAL A 3 1.10 1.91 -6.29
CA VAL A 3 2.27 1.04 -6.17
C VAL A 3 3.20 1.31 -7.35
N TYR A 4 4.41 1.77 -7.08
CA TYR A 4 5.42 2.05 -8.11
C TYR A 4 6.27 0.84 -8.41
N GLN A 5 6.62 0.08 -7.37
CA GLN A 5 7.52 -1.04 -7.48
C GLN A 5 7.12 -2.10 -6.47
N GLY A 6 7.36 -3.37 -6.83
CA GLY A 6 7.10 -4.52 -5.99
C GLY A 6 5.66 -5.02 -6.07
N CYS A 7 5.32 -5.91 -5.15
CA CYS A 7 3.97 -6.44 -4.99
C CYS A 7 3.61 -6.51 -3.52
N LEU A 8 2.33 -6.30 -3.23
CA LEU A 8 1.79 -6.24 -1.87
C LEU A 8 0.69 -7.28 -1.72
N ASN A 9 0.78 -8.12 -0.69
CA ASN A 9 -0.20 -9.13 -0.37
C ASN A 9 -1.00 -8.78 0.89
N ARG A 10 -2.17 -9.37 1.03
CA ARG A 10 -2.98 -9.27 2.25
C ARG A 10 -2.20 -9.86 3.44
N GLY A 11 -2.13 -9.13 4.54
CA GLY A 11 -1.41 -9.53 5.74
C GLY A 11 0.05 -9.07 5.81
N ASP A 12 0.58 -8.45 4.74
CA ASP A 12 1.92 -7.89 4.74
C ASP A 12 2.01 -6.70 5.71
N THR A 13 3.24 -6.42 6.16
CA THR A 13 3.53 -5.32 7.07
C THR A 13 4.33 -4.26 6.34
N ILE A 14 3.79 -3.05 6.30
CA ILE A 14 4.40 -1.92 5.62
C ILE A 14 4.80 -0.85 6.62
N TRP A 15 5.73 -0.02 6.20
CA TRP A 15 6.34 1.00 7.01
C TRP A 15 6.20 2.36 6.36
N ASN A 16 5.76 3.36 7.13
CA ASN A 16 5.74 4.74 6.66
C ASN A 16 7.09 5.40 6.92
N MET A 17 7.77 5.81 5.86
CA MET A 17 9.10 6.42 5.94
C MET A 17 9.08 7.77 6.66
N ARG A 18 7.96 8.51 6.62
CA ARG A 18 7.84 9.82 7.27
C ARG A 18 7.60 9.69 8.77
N SER A 19 6.63 8.86 9.16
CA SER A 19 6.21 8.74 10.57
C SER A 19 6.93 7.62 11.33
N ASN A 20 7.72 6.81 10.63
CA ASN A 20 8.40 5.64 11.17
C ASN A 20 7.43 4.68 11.89
N LYS A 21 6.18 4.59 11.40
CA LYS A 21 5.14 3.72 11.94
C LYS A 21 5.00 2.46 11.07
N LYS A 22 4.87 1.31 11.73
CA LYS A 22 4.46 0.05 11.12
C LYS A 22 2.95 -0.05 11.04
N PHE A 23 2.46 -0.53 9.91
CA PHE A 23 1.06 -0.85 9.69
C PHE A 23 0.95 -2.26 9.11
N ARG A 24 -0.01 -3.02 9.60
CA ARG A 24 -0.36 -4.32 9.03
C ARG A 24 -1.56 -4.15 8.12
N ILE A 25 -1.48 -4.72 6.94
CA ILE A 25 -2.53 -4.61 5.94
C ILE A 25 -3.59 -5.68 6.20
N SER A 26 -4.78 -5.24 6.58
CA SER A 26 -5.93 -6.13 6.81
C SER A 26 -6.74 -6.37 5.54
N ARG A 27 -7.03 -5.31 4.78
CA ARG A 27 -7.80 -5.38 3.53
C ARG A 27 -7.15 -4.52 2.45
N LEU A 28 -7.07 -5.11 1.27
CA LEU A 28 -6.62 -4.53 0.02
C LEU A 28 -7.81 -4.50 -0.91
N GLY A 29 -8.04 -3.38 -1.59
CA GLY A 29 -8.97 -3.43 -2.69
C GLY A 29 -8.66 -2.46 -3.80
N ARG A 30 -9.19 -2.79 -4.97
CA ARG A 30 -9.05 -1.98 -6.17
C ARG A 30 -10.36 -1.26 -6.40
N VAL A 31 -10.26 0.05 -6.60
CA VAL A 31 -11.41 0.86 -6.99
C VAL A 31 -11.57 0.72 -8.49
N ASN A 32 -12.57 -0.05 -8.91
CA ASN A 32 -13.04 -0.09 -10.29
C ASN A 32 -14.27 0.83 -10.44
N VAL A 33 -14.60 1.25 -11.65
CA VAL A 33 -15.59 2.32 -11.93
C VAL A 33 -16.97 2.05 -11.33
N GLN A 34 -17.36 0.78 -11.21
CA GLN A 34 -18.68 0.39 -10.72
C GLN A 34 -18.64 -0.31 -9.35
N ASN A 35 -17.55 -1.03 -9.04
CA ASN A 35 -17.49 -1.96 -7.91
C ASN A 35 -16.16 -1.89 -7.18
N PHE A 36 -16.23 -2.05 -5.86
CA PHE A 36 -15.05 -2.26 -5.02
C PHE A 36 -14.70 -3.75 -5.03
N GLU A 37 -13.51 -4.09 -5.51
CA GLU A 37 -13.05 -5.48 -5.56
C GLU A 37 -11.97 -5.71 -4.50
N ASP A 38 -12.24 -6.64 -3.57
CA ASP A 38 -11.26 -7.09 -2.58
C ASP A 38 -10.23 -7.99 -3.28
N LEU A 39 -9.00 -7.48 -3.40
CA LEU A 39 -7.89 -8.24 -3.99
C LEU A 39 -7.06 -8.89 -2.89
N GLU A 40 -6.42 -10.01 -3.22
CA GLU A 40 -5.44 -10.64 -2.33
C GLU A 40 -4.03 -10.10 -2.54
N LYS A 41 -3.73 -9.66 -3.77
CA LYS A 41 -2.43 -9.16 -4.18
C LYS A 41 -2.58 -7.95 -5.11
N ILE A 42 -1.70 -6.98 -4.95
CA ILE A 42 -1.56 -5.81 -5.83
C ILE A 42 -0.14 -5.79 -6.37
N ASN A 43 0.00 -5.50 -7.66
CA ASN A 43 1.30 -5.39 -8.31
C ASN A 43 1.64 -3.93 -8.60
N SER A 44 2.91 -3.68 -8.94
CA SER A 44 3.38 -2.40 -9.44
C SER A 44 2.56 -1.91 -10.62
N GLY A 45 2.22 -0.62 -10.64
CA GLY A 45 1.44 0.04 -11.69
C GLY A 45 -0.04 0.19 -11.33
N ASP A 46 -0.57 -0.62 -10.41
CA ASP A 46 -1.96 -0.51 -9.97
C ASP A 46 -2.17 0.58 -8.91
N ILE A 47 -3.40 1.09 -8.88
CA ILE A 47 -3.91 1.98 -7.84
C ILE A 47 -4.86 1.17 -6.95
N ALA A 48 -4.51 1.08 -5.67
CA ALA A 48 -5.28 0.34 -4.69
C ALA A 48 -5.65 1.20 -3.47
N ALA A 49 -6.77 0.88 -2.86
CA ALA A 49 -7.19 1.42 -1.58
C ALA A 49 -6.75 0.46 -0.45
N LEU A 50 -6.18 1.06 0.60
CA LEU A 50 -5.87 0.38 1.85
C LEU A 50 -6.87 0.84 2.90
N PHE A 51 -7.38 -0.09 3.70
CA PHE A 51 -8.28 0.25 4.81
C PHE A 51 -7.58 0.19 6.15
N GLY A 52 -7.92 1.14 7.04
CA GLY A 52 -7.43 1.16 8.41
C GLY A 52 -5.97 1.58 8.55
N ILE A 53 -5.42 2.30 7.56
CA ILE A 53 -4.04 2.80 7.58
C ILE A 53 -4.07 4.32 7.61
N GLU A 54 -3.39 4.90 8.59
CA GLU A 54 -3.18 6.34 8.68
C GLU A 54 -2.02 6.76 7.78
N CYS A 55 -2.31 7.07 6.52
CA CYS A 55 -1.37 7.74 5.63
C CYS A 55 -1.85 9.14 5.28
N TYR A 56 -0.91 10.06 5.14
CA TYR A 56 -1.17 11.38 4.60
C TYR A 56 -0.77 11.41 3.13
N SER A 57 -1.37 12.30 2.36
CA SER A 57 -0.98 12.53 0.97
C SER A 57 0.52 12.83 0.88
N GLY A 58 1.21 12.12 -0.02
CA GLY A 58 2.66 12.24 -0.21
C GLY A 58 3.51 11.36 0.73
N ASP A 59 2.91 10.64 1.67
CA ASP A 59 3.65 9.66 2.47
C ASP A 59 4.11 8.50 1.59
N THR A 60 5.38 8.12 1.77
CA THR A 60 5.99 6.97 1.11
C THR A 60 5.96 5.77 2.04
N LEU A 61 5.33 4.68 1.59
CA LEU A 61 5.27 3.41 2.30
C LEU A 61 6.21 2.41 1.62
N VAL A 62 6.93 1.65 2.44
CA VAL A 62 7.89 0.62 2.01
C VAL A 62 7.64 -0.69 2.75
N ASP A 63 8.06 -1.81 2.15
CA ASP A 63 7.99 -3.13 2.79
C ASP A 63 9.11 -3.33 3.83
N GLN A 64 8.88 -4.22 4.78
CA GLN A 64 9.79 -4.53 5.88
C GLN A 64 10.81 -5.64 5.52
N VAL A 65 10.62 -6.39 4.43
CA VAL A 65 11.46 -7.56 4.12
C VAL A 65 12.81 -7.16 3.50
N LEU A 66 13.79 -6.93 4.38
CA LEU A 66 15.25 -7.04 4.19
C LEU A 66 15.93 -6.18 3.11
N LYS A 67 15.22 -5.48 2.24
CA LYS A 67 15.74 -4.43 1.35
C LYS A 67 14.67 -3.36 1.18
N LYS A 68 14.94 -2.15 1.67
CA LYS A 68 14.08 -0.95 1.53
C LYS A 68 13.84 -0.51 0.07
N GLU A 69 14.24 -1.31 -0.91
CA GLU A 69 14.33 -0.93 -2.33
C GLU A 69 13.29 -1.64 -3.21
N ASN A 70 12.55 -2.61 -2.68
CA ASN A 70 11.69 -3.46 -3.52
C ASN A 70 10.23 -3.02 -3.57
N LEU A 71 9.73 -2.27 -2.58
CA LEU A 71 8.35 -1.82 -2.54
C LEU A 71 8.32 -0.30 -2.31
N HIS A 72 7.90 0.43 -3.34
CA HIS A 72 7.71 1.88 -3.27
C HIS A 72 6.26 2.22 -3.54
N MET A 73 5.61 2.86 -2.58
CA MET A 73 4.20 3.21 -2.68
C MET A 73 3.98 4.62 -2.17
N VAL A 74 3.11 5.38 -2.83
CA VAL A 74 2.74 6.73 -2.38
C VAL A 74 1.24 6.78 -2.10
N CYS A 75 0.90 7.34 -0.96
CA CYS A 75 -0.48 7.62 -0.58
C CYS A 75 -0.96 8.86 -1.38
N PHE A 76 -2.00 8.67 -2.19
CA PHE A 76 -2.50 9.70 -3.12
C PHE A 76 -3.65 10.54 -2.56
N PHE A 77 -4.29 10.12 -1.47
CA PHE A 77 -5.43 10.81 -0.89
C PHE A 77 -5.57 10.42 0.60
N LYS A 78 -5.93 11.39 1.43
CA LYS A 78 -6.67 11.17 2.68
C LYS A 78 -8.13 11.54 2.42
#